data_AF-A0A520HZW9-F1
#
_entry.id   AF-A0A520HZW9-F1
#
_cell.length_a   1.000
_cell.length_b   1.000
_cell.length_c   1.000
_cell.angle_alpha   90.00
_cell.angle_beta   90.00
_cell.angle_gamma   90.00
#
_symmetry.space_group_name_H-M   'P 1'
#
loop_
_entity.id
_entity.type
_entity.pdbx_description
1 polymer ?
#
loop_
_entity_poly.entity_id
_entity_poly.type
_entity_poly.pdbx_seq_one_letter_code
_entity_poly.pdbx_strand_id
1 'polypeptide(L)'
;ANVAFNKELLKENYPFSELVDKDVNTLVFPNLSAGNITYNILKEIGNADAIGPVLLGLNKPVHVLQLGSSVHSIVNMALITVVDAQLKCKNSSTEEIVNRSAWWKRFKKVSKDL
;
A
#
# COMPACT_ATOMS: atom_id res chain seq x y z
N ALA A 1 14.18 -7.10 15.91
CA ALA A 1 12.90 -6.36 16.02
C ALA A 1 12.55 -6.01 17.48
N ASN A 2 12.94 -6.82 18.47
CA ASN A 2 12.69 -6.56 19.90
C ASN A 2 13.04 -5.13 20.37
N VAL A 3 14.18 -4.57 19.96
CA VAL A 3 14.57 -3.19 20.34
C VAL A 3 13.56 -2.15 19.85
N ALA A 4 12.97 -2.34 18.68
CA ALA A 4 12.01 -1.38 18.12
C ALA A 4 10.71 -1.30 18.94
N PHE A 5 10.31 -2.39 19.61
CA PHE A 5 9.08 -2.45 20.40
C PHE A 5 9.30 -2.26 21.91
N ASN A 6 10.54 -2.28 22.38
CA ASN A 6 10.88 -2.06 23.78
C ASN A 6 11.49 -0.66 23.94
N LYS A 7 10.70 0.27 24.51
CA LYS A 7 11.10 1.67 24.69
C LYS A 7 12.32 1.83 25.59
N GLU A 8 12.43 1.00 26.63
CA GLU A 8 13.57 1.04 27.56
C GLU A 8 14.86 0.64 26.85
N LEU A 9 14.85 -0.49 26.14
CA LEU A 9 15.99 -0.96 25.35
C LEU A 9 16.36 0.00 24.21
N LEU A 10 15.37 0.65 23.58
CA LEU A 10 15.62 1.65 22.55
C LEU A 10 16.34 2.88 23.12
N LYS A 11 15.88 3.36 24.28
CA LYS A 11 16.46 4.52 24.97
C LYS A 11 17.87 4.24 25.50
N GLU A 12 18.10 3.04 26.02
CA GLU A 12 19.41 2.62 26.52
C GLU A 12 20.44 2.48 25.39
N ASN A 13 20.10 1.75 24.32
CA ASN A 13 21.04 1.45 23.25
C ASN A 13 21.16 2.58 22.21
N TYR A 14 20.09 3.35 22.00
CA TYR A 14 19.99 4.38 20.96
C TYR A 14 19.38 5.69 21.51
N PRO A 15 19.97 6.30 22.56
CA PRO A 15 19.42 7.52 23.19
C PRO A 15 19.35 8.72 22.26
N PHE A 16 20.14 8.71 21.18
CA PHE A 16 20.18 9.75 20.17
C PHE A 16 19.05 9.64 19.13
N SER A 17 18.29 8.54 19.12
CA SER A 17 17.26 8.30 18.12
C SER A 17 16.05 9.19 18.38
N GLU A 18 15.53 9.84 17.32
CA GLU A 18 14.28 10.60 17.38
C GLU A 18 13.04 9.72 17.63
N LEU A 19 13.21 8.40 17.61
CA LEU A 19 12.16 7.42 17.89
C LEU A 19 12.05 7.07 19.37
N VAL A 20 12.97 7.55 20.22
CA VAL A 20 12.88 7.35 21.67
C VAL A 20 11.56 7.92 22.20
N ASP A 21 10.93 7.17 23.11
CA ASP A 21 9.64 7.48 23.74
C ASP A 21 8.43 7.56 22.75
N LYS A 22 8.62 7.26 21.45
CA LYS A 22 7.54 7.14 20.45
C LYS A 22 7.03 5.69 20.33
N ASP A 23 5.80 5.55 19.84
CA ASP A 23 5.23 4.25 19.49
C ASP A 23 5.61 3.88 18.05
N VAL A 24 6.37 2.80 17.91
CA VAL A 24 6.76 2.28 16.59
C VAL A 24 5.57 1.60 15.93
N ASN A 25 5.23 2.04 14.73
CA ASN A 25 4.10 1.54 13.95
C ASN A 25 4.49 1.04 12.56
N THR A 26 5.75 1.23 12.15
CA THR A 26 6.24 0.90 10.81
C THR A 26 7.56 0.16 10.91
N LEU A 27 7.65 -1.00 10.26
CA LEU A 27 8.86 -1.81 10.18
C LEU A 27 9.39 -1.81 8.75
N VAL A 28 10.63 -1.36 8.58
CA VAL A 28 11.35 -1.42 7.31
C VAL A 28 12.36 -2.57 7.38
N PHE A 29 12.31 -3.46 6.40
CA PHE A 29 13.14 -4.66 6.36
C PHE A 29 14.35 -4.50 5.43
N PRO A 30 15.49 -5.14 5.74
CA PRO A 30 16.70 -5.02 4.93
C PRO A 30 16.60 -5.71 3.57
N ASN A 31 15.70 -6.70 3.44
CA ASN A 31 15.45 -7.42 2.19
C ASN A 31 14.05 -8.07 2.18
N LEU A 32 13.67 -8.57 1.00
CA LEU A 32 12.38 -9.20 0.76
C LEU A 32 12.16 -10.46 1.61
N SER A 33 13.19 -11.28 1.82
CA SER A 33 13.09 -12.51 2.61
C SER A 33 12.73 -12.23 4.07
N ALA A 34 13.42 -11.27 4.70
CA ALA A 34 13.14 -10.86 6.08
C ALA A 34 11.72 -10.29 6.23
N GLY A 35 11.29 -9.47 5.25
CA GLY A 35 9.93 -8.91 5.22
C GLY A 35 8.86 -9.99 5.05
N ASN A 36 9.01 -10.88 4.07
CA ASN A 36 8.04 -11.93 3.78
C ASN A 36 7.91 -12.95 4.93
N ILE A 37 9.02 -13.36 5.53
CA ILE A 37 9.01 -14.28 6.69
C ILE A 37 8.26 -13.62 7.85
N THR A 38 8.61 -12.38 8.19
CA THR A 38 7.99 -11.67 9.32
C THR A 38 6.51 -11.40 9.05
N TYR A 39 6.15 -10.99 7.84
CA TYR A 39 4.78 -10.77 7.41
C TYR A 39 3.92 -12.02 7.55
N ASN A 40 4.39 -13.17 7.05
CA ASN A 40 3.63 -14.42 7.12
C ASN A 40 3.50 -14.91 8.57
N ILE A 41 4.55 -14.77 9.38
CA ILE A 41 4.49 -15.10 10.81
C ILE A 41 3.43 -14.23 11.49
N LEU A 42 3.47 -12.90 11.31
CA LEU A 42 2.52 -11.97 11.92
C LEU A 42 1.09 -12.22 11.43
N LYS A 43 0.89 -12.60 10.17
CA LYS A 43 -0.42 -12.96 9.63
C LYS A 43 -0.99 -14.21 10.32
N GLU A 44 -0.16 -15.22 10.56
CA GLU A 44 -0.61 -16.49 11.15
C GLU A 44 -0.82 -16.39 12.67
N ILE A 45 0.05 -15.68 13.39
CA ILE A 45 0.02 -15.61 14.85
C ILE A 45 -0.70 -14.37 15.40
N GLY A 46 -0.76 -13.29 14.61
CA GLY A 46 -1.07 -11.95 15.12
C GLY A 46 -2.55 -11.68 15.34
N ASN A 47 -3.44 -12.64 15.03
CA ASN A 47 -4.90 -12.48 15.06
C ASN A 47 -5.40 -11.19 14.38
N ALA A 48 -4.60 -10.61 13.48
CA ALA A 48 -4.83 -9.32 12.86
C ALA A 48 -5.00 -9.52 11.36
N ASP A 49 -5.90 -8.74 10.76
CA ASP A 49 -6.16 -8.82 9.33
C ASP A 49 -4.98 -8.25 8.53
N ALA A 50 -4.32 -9.15 7.79
CA ALA A 50 -3.27 -8.78 6.86
C ALA A 50 -3.89 -8.26 5.54
N ILE A 51 -3.68 -6.98 5.24
CA ILE A 51 -4.10 -6.36 3.99
C ILE A 51 -2.88 -6.09 3.11
N GLY A 52 -2.86 -6.65 1.90
CA GLY A 52 -1.80 -6.44 0.93
C GLY A 52 -1.62 -7.60 -0.06
N PRO A 53 -0.57 -7.54 -0.89
CA PRO A 53 0.46 -6.51 -0.93
C PRO A 53 -0.01 -5.18 -1.54
N VAL A 54 0.35 -4.05 -0.93
CA VAL A 54 0.11 -2.70 -1.46
C VAL A 54 1.35 -2.22 -2.22
N LEU A 55 1.20 -1.88 -3.50
CA LEU A 55 2.29 -1.38 -4.33
C LEU A 55 2.48 0.13 -4.16
N LEU A 56 3.73 0.55 -3.97
CA LEU A 56 4.11 1.96 -3.80
C LEU A 56 4.95 2.44 -4.99
N GLY A 57 5.00 3.75 -5.21
CA GLY A 57 5.88 4.39 -6.20
C GLY A 57 5.36 4.47 -7.65
N LEU A 58 4.17 3.95 -7.95
CA LEU A 58 3.55 4.06 -9.28
C LEU A 58 2.82 5.39 -9.48
N ASN A 59 2.90 5.95 -10.69
CA ASN A 59 2.21 7.19 -11.11
C ASN A 59 0.68 7.12 -11.00
N LYS A 60 0.11 5.92 -11.19
CA LYS A 60 -1.31 5.64 -10.99
C LYS A 60 -1.46 4.52 -9.98
N PRO A 61 -2.54 4.51 -9.18
CA PRO A 61 -2.80 3.47 -8.20
C PRO A 61 -3.09 2.15 -8.92
N VAL A 62 -2.19 1.18 -8.75
CA VAL A 62 -2.34 -0.17 -9.27
C VAL A 62 -1.87 -1.12 -8.18
N HIS A 63 -2.70 -2.09 -7.85
CA HIS A 63 -2.36 -3.12 -6.87
C HIS A 63 -2.66 -4.49 -7.43
N VAL A 64 -1.95 -5.49 -6.92
CA VAL A 64 -2.02 -6.88 -7.41
C VAL A 64 -2.63 -7.75 -6.32
N LEU A 65 -3.63 -8.54 -6.71
CA LEU A 65 -4.25 -9.54 -5.85
C LEU A 65 -3.58 -10.91 -6.06
N GLN A 66 -3.52 -11.70 -5.00
CA GLN A 66 -3.05 -13.09 -5.10
C GLN A 66 -4.20 -14.00 -5.53
N LEU A 67 -3.88 -15.08 -6.24
CA LEU A 67 -4.85 -16.13 -6.53
C LEU A 67 -5.36 -16.73 -5.21
N GLY A 68 -6.67 -16.93 -5.10
CA GLY A 68 -7.31 -17.39 -3.86
C GLY A 68 -7.56 -16.30 -2.82
N SER A 69 -7.41 -15.01 -3.17
CA SER A 69 -7.81 -13.90 -2.30
C SER A 69 -9.29 -14.00 -1.92
N SER A 70 -9.60 -13.79 -0.65
CA SER A 70 -10.99 -13.75 -0.18
C SER A 70 -11.73 -12.54 -0.74
N VAL A 71 -13.07 -12.60 -0.78
CA VAL A 71 -13.91 -11.45 -1.16
C VAL A 71 -13.57 -10.22 -0.31
N HIS A 72 -13.34 -10.42 0.99
CA HIS A 72 -12.96 -9.35 1.91
C HIS A 72 -11.64 -8.68 1.51
N SER A 73 -10.61 -9.47 1.18
CA SER A 73 -9.32 -8.95 0.71
C SER A 73 -9.45 -8.18 -0.61
N ILE A 74 -10.29 -8.65 -1.53
CA ILE A 74 -10.55 -7.97 -2.82
C ILE A 74 -11.19 -6.60 -2.58
N VAL A 75 -12.22 -6.55 -1.72
CA VAL A 75 -12.90 -5.29 -1.37
C VAL A 75 -11.95 -4.32 -0.68
N ASN A 76 -11.14 -4.78 0.27
CA ASN A 76 -10.16 -3.93 0.97
C ASN A 76 -9.11 -3.37 0.01
N MET A 77 -8.60 -4.18 -0.92
CA MET A 77 -7.63 -3.71 -1.92
C MET A 77 -8.25 -2.73 -2.91
N ALA A 78 -9.52 -2.91 -3.29
CA ALA A 78 -10.23 -1.95 -4.12
C ALA A 78 -10.40 -0.61 -3.39
N LEU A 79 -10.76 -0.63 -2.10
CA LEU A 79 -10.87 0.55 -1.26
C LEU A 79 -9.53 1.29 -1.17
N ILE A 80 -8.43 0.58 -0.89
CA ILE A 80 -7.09 1.18 -0.85
C ILE A 80 -6.74 1.82 -2.19
N THR A 81 -7.04 1.16 -3.31
CA THR A 81 -6.79 1.68 -4.66
C THR A 81 -7.54 2.99 -4.90
N VAL A 82 -8.80 3.08 -4.47
CA VAL A 82 -9.62 4.31 -4.61
C VAL A 82 -9.04 5.44 -3.76
N VAL A 83 -8.64 5.16 -2.52
CA VAL A 83 -8.02 6.17 -1.65
C VAL A 83 -6.69 6.65 -2.23
N ASP A 84 -5.84 5.75 -2.73
CA ASP A 84 -4.57 6.13 -3.39
C ASP A 84 -4.83 6.97 -4.66
N ALA A 85 -5.88 6.65 -5.43
CA ALA A 85 -6.32 7.46 -6.57
C ALA A 85 -6.69 8.88 -6.16
N GLN A 86 -7.50 9.02 -5.11
CA GLN A 86 -7.96 10.30 -4.61
C GLN A 86 -6.79 11.16 -4.12
N LEU A 87 -5.84 10.56 -3.39
CA LEU A 87 -4.67 11.26 -2.88
C LEU A 87 -3.73 11.74 -3.99
N LYS A 88 -3.49 10.90 -5.02
CA LYS A 88 -2.59 11.24 -6.14
C LYS A 88 -3.23 12.18 -7.16
N CYS A 89 -4.53 12.07 -7.41
CA CYS A 89 -5.21 12.84 -8.45
C CYS A 89 -5.86 14.14 -7.95
N LYS A 90 -5.59 14.60 -6.71
CA LYS A 90 -6.20 15.83 -6.13
C LYS A 90 -6.14 17.07 -7.04
N ASN A 91 -5.09 17.18 -7.87
CA ASN A 91 -4.81 18.38 -8.67
C ASN A 91 -5.17 18.23 -10.16
N SER A 92 -5.86 17.16 -10.56
CA SER A 92 -6.20 16.92 -11.97
C SER A 92 -7.62 16.42 -12.06
N SER A 93 -8.48 17.12 -12.81
CA SER A 93 -9.88 16.70 -12.91
C SER A 93 -9.92 15.29 -13.55
N THR A 94 -10.75 14.40 -13.00
CA THR A 94 -10.88 13.04 -13.54
C THR A 94 -11.27 13.08 -15.03
N GLU A 95 -12.09 14.06 -15.41
CA GLU A 95 -12.50 14.33 -16.79
C GLU A 95 -11.31 14.74 -17.69
N GLU A 96 -10.39 15.56 -17.20
CA GLU A 96 -9.17 15.95 -17.92
C GLU A 96 -8.26 14.75 -18.19
N ILE A 97 -8.05 13.88 -17.17
CA ILE A 97 -7.24 12.67 -17.32
C ILE A 97 -7.88 11.71 -18.33
N VAL A 98 -9.20 11.50 -18.22
CA VAL A 98 -9.98 10.63 -19.11
C VAL A 98 -9.90 11.13 -20.55
N ASN A 99 -10.19 12.43 -20.78
CA ASN A 99 -10.15 13.04 -22.11
C ASN A 99 -8.74 13.07 -22.72
N ARG A 100 -7.68 13.13 -21.91
CA ARG A 100 -6.30 13.05 -22.41
C ARG A 100 -5.87 11.63 -22.78
N SER A 101 -6.49 10.60 -22.23
CA SER A 101 -6.05 9.22 -22.45
C SER A 101 -6.27 8.76 -23.91
N ALA A 102 -5.22 8.19 -24.51
CA ALA A 102 -5.26 7.72 -25.89
C ALA A 102 -6.32 6.63 -26.12
N TRP A 103 -6.50 5.77 -25.11
CA TRP A 103 -7.51 4.71 -25.13
C TRP A 103 -8.94 5.27 -25.19
N TRP A 104 -9.29 6.27 -24.37
CA TRP A 104 -10.62 6.89 -24.43
C TRP A 104 -10.87 7.67 -25.73
N LYS A 105 -9.86 8.35 -26.26
CA LYS A 105 -9.97 9.02 -27.57
C LYS A 105 -10.27 8.02 -28.68
N ARG A 106 -9.63 6.85 -28.64
CA ARG A 106 -9.85 5.76 -29.61
C ARG A 106 -11.25 5.16 -29.47
N PHE A 107 -11.75 4.99 -28.25
CA PHE A 107 -13.10 4.50 -27.99
C PHE A 107 -14.20 5.45 -28.49
N LYS A 108 -14.07 6.76 -28.20
CA LYS A 108 -14.99 7.79 -28.71
C LYS A 108 -15.02 7.87 -30.24
N LYS A 109 -13.88 7.62 -30.91
CA LYS A 109 -13.83 7.60 -32.37
C LYS A 109 -14.64 6.43 -32.94
N VAL A 110 -14.44 5.22 -32.41
CA VAL A 110 -15.17 4.01 -32.86
C VAL A 110 -16.68 4.15 -32.65
N SER A 111 -17.14 4.73 -31.54
CA SER A 111 -18.56 4.98 -31.29
C SER A 111 -19.21 6.00 -32.23
N LYS A 112 -18.42 6.84 -32.90
CA LYS A 112 -18.91 7.88 -33.82
C LYS A 112 -18.99 7.39 -35.27
N ASP A 113 -18.29 6.30 -35.57
CA ASP A 113 -18.23 5.65 -36.89
C ASP A 113 -19.24 4.47 -37.02
N LEU A 114 -20.06 4.24 -35.97
CA LEU A 114 -21.18 3.28 -35.88
C LEU A 114 -22.51 4.04 -35.97
#